data_AF-A0A212F6B8-F1
#
_entry.id   AF-A0A212F6B8-F1
#
_cell.length_a   1.000
_cell.length_b   1.000
_cell.length_c   1.000
_cell.angle_alpha   90.00
_cell.angle_beta   90.00
_cell.angle_gamma   90.00
#
_symmetry.space_group_name_H-M   'P 1'
#
loop_
_entity.id
_entity.type
_entity.pdbx_description
1 polymer ?
#
loop_
_entity_poly.entity_id
_entity_poly.type
_entity_poly.pdbx_seq_one_letter_code
_entity_poly.pdbx_strand_id
1 'polypeptide(L)'
;MASAVFKISAIFMLIGICVADIGLQPVTDACLGCICEAVSGCKQGLQCDGDSCGLFRITWAYWADAGKPTLPGYSPDSPDAYPKCTNDPHCAALAVQGYMRRFGQDCNNDGVINCYDYMAIHKKGGYGCGGELPFQYVNVFNQCVAAVALKQQQGKVEKPSEKAVTAISNSIDVVPGVGINSLVLASILWQSGSDGATSYLCSLSKDPRYFFP
;
A
#
# COMPACT_ATOMS: atom_id res chain seq x y z
N MET A 1 29.88 41.59 -42.78
CA MET A 1 29.08 41.60 -41.54
C MET A 1 28.17 40.37 -41.53
N ALA A 2 28.72 39.18 -41.23
CA ALA A 2 27.97 37.90 -41.33
C ALA A 2 28.43 36.85 -40.30
N SER A 3 29.06 37.25 -39.20
CA SER A 3 29.61 36.31 -38.19
C SER A 3 28.96 36.42 -36.81
N ALA A 4 27.99 37.31 -36.63
CA ALA A 4 27.34 37.51 -35.32
C ALA A 4 26.04 36.69 -35.14
N VAL A 5 25.45 36.17 -36.23
CA VAL A 5 24.14 35.49 -36.17
C VAL A 5 24.24 34.04 -35.67
N PHE A 6 25.41 33.42 -35.83
CA PHE A 6 25.62 32.01 -35.45
C PHE A 6 25.91 31.77 -33.97
N LYS A 7 26.17 32.81 -33.15
CA LYS A 7 26.45 32.61 -31.71
C LYS A 7 25.20 32.60 -30.82
N ILE A 8 24.08 33.13 -31.30
CA ILE A 8 22.82 33.16 -30.52
C ILE A 8 22.11 31.80 -30.58
N SER A 9 22.35 31.00 -31.63
CA SER A 9 21.74 29.67 -31.82
C SER A 9 22.24 28.61 -30.84
N ALA A 10 23.43 28.76 -30.25
CA ALA A 10 24.00 27.77 -29.33
C ALA A 10 23.56 27.99 -27.86
N ILE A 11 23.15 29.21 -27.51
CA ILE A 11 22.76 29.58 -26.15
C ILE A 11 21.32 29.13 -25.85
N PHE A 12 20.46 29.05 -26.87
CA PHE A 12 19.09 28.52 -26.72
C PHE A 12 19.02 26.99 -26.55
N MET A 13 20.11 26.25 -26.77
CA MET A 13 20.17 24.78 -26.58
C MET A 13 20.64 24.35 -25.17
N LEU A 14 20.99 25.27 -24.28
CA LEU A 14 21.50 24.97 -22.93
C LEU A 14 20.46 25.16 -21.81
N ILE A 15 19.21 25.43 -22.15
CA ILE A 15 18.11 25.33 -21.17
C ILE A 15 17.63 23.88 -21.21
N GLY A 16 18.44 22.99 -20.62
CA GLY A 16 18.00 21.66 -20.24
C GLY A 16 16.90 21.81 -19.20
N ILE A 17 15.65 21.80 -19.64
CA ILE A 17 14.48 21.75 -18.77
C ILE A 17 14.58 20.40 -18.05
N CYS A 18 14.94 20.43 -16.77
CA CYS A 18 14.60 19.36 -15.85
C CYS A 18 13.07 19.32 -15.78
N VAL A 19 12.46 18.50 -16.65
CA VAL A 19 11.09 18.08 -16.44
C VAL A 19 11.15 17.28 -15.14
N ALA A 20 10.80 17.91 -14.01
CA ALA A 20 10.40 17.17 -12.85
C ALA A 20 9.19 16.37 -13.30
N ASP A 21 9.32 15.05 -13.40
CA ASP A 21 8.18 14.17 -13.50
C ASP A 21 7.22 14.57 -12.36
N ILE A 22 6.11 15.23 -12.71
CA ILE A 22 4.95 15.34 -11.80
C ILE A 22 4.35 13.93 -11.80
N GLY A 23 5.07 13.02 -11.14
CA GLY A 23 4.85 11.60 -11.22
C GLY A 23 3.64 11.25 -10.37
N LEU A 24 2.54 10.92 -11.03
CA LEU A 24 1.42 10.23 -10.40
C LEU A 24 1.97 8.96 -9.72
N GLN A 25 2.08 8.96 -8.39
CA GLN A 25 2.59 7.79 -7.67
C GLN A 25 1.54 6.69 -7.71
N PRO A 26 1.88 5.43 -8.08
CA PRO A 26 0.88 4.37 -8.07
C PRO A 26 0.28 4.19 -6.67
N VAL A 27 -1.02 3.92 -6.60
CA VAL A 27 -1.70 3.66 -5.33
C VAL A 27 -1.13 2.36 -4.74
N THR A 28 -0.42 2.46 -3.62
CA THR A 28 0.22 1.31 -2.97
C THR A 28 -0.79 0.48 -2.19
N ASP A 29 -0.48 -0.79 -1.92
CA ASP A 29 -1.31 -1.65 -1.07
C ASP A 29 -1.49 -1.08 0.34
N ALA A 30 -0.44 -0.44 0.87
CA ALA A 30 -0.50 0.32 2.12
C ALA A 30 -1.51 1.47 2.07
N CYS A 31 -1.55 2.20 0.95
CA CYS A 31 -2.47 3.30 0.76
C CYS A 31 -3.92 2.83 0.64
N LEU A 32 -4.15 1.82 -0.21
CA LEU A 32 -5.43 1.13 -0.27
C LEU A 32 -5.84 0.69 1.13
N GLY A 33 -4.88 0.11 1.88
CA GLY A 33 -4.86 -0.18 3.32
C GLY A 33 -5.70 0.78 4.14
N CYS A 34 -5.17 2.00 4.19
CA CYS A 34 -5.71 3.03 5.04
C CYS A 34 -7.00 3.66 4.50
N ILE A 35 -7.21 3.67 3.18
CA ILE A 35 -8.48 4.10 2.60
C ILE A 35 -9.60 3.16 3.05
N CYS A 36 -9.39 1.84 2.98
CA CYS A 36 -10.40 0.87 3.40
C CYS A 36 -10.77 1.00 4.88
N GLU A 37 -9.75 1.12 5.74
CA GLU A 37 -9.95 1.30 7.18
C GLU A 37 -10.78 2.55 7.48
N ALA A 38 -10.44 3.67 6.85
CA ALA A 38 -11.15 4.93 7.04
C ALA A 38 -12.60 4.89 6.51
N VAL A 39 -12.87 4.09 5.47
CA VAL A 39 -14.19 4.00 4.83
C VAL A 39 -15.13 3.04 5.55
N SER A 40 -14.66 1.86 5.94
CA SER A 40 -15.52 0.78 6.45
C SER A 40 -14.93 0.00 7.63
N GLY A 41 -13.73 0.36 8.10
CA GLY A 41 -12.95 -0.46 9.05
C GLY A 41 -12.48 -1.78 8.41
N CYS A 42 -12.31 -1.76 7.08
CA CYS A 42 -11.96 -2.87 6.22
C CYS A 42 -12.63 -4.23 6.45
N LYS A 43 -13.88 -4.21 6.92
CA LYS A 43 -14.63 -5.44 7.18
C LYS A 43 -14.94 -6.17 5.87
N GLN A 44 -14.38 -7.37 5.72
CA GLN A 44 -14.70 -8.25 4.60
C GLN A 44 -16.16 -8.72 4.67
N GLY A 45 -16.73 -9.04 3.50
CA GLY A 45 -18.11 -9.52 3.39
C GLY A 45 -19.20 -8.45 3.43
N LEU A 46 -18.82 -7.17 3.57
CA LEU A 46 -19.75 -6.06 3.38
C LEU A 46 -20.37 -6.11 1.97
N GLN A 47 -21.70 -6.09 1.94
CA GLN A 47 -22.48 -6.07 0.72
C GLN A 47 -22.82 -4.62 0.34
N CYS A 48 -23.63 -4.47 -0.71
CA CYS A 48 -24.20 -3.19 -1.09
C CYS A 48 -25.18 -2.67 -0.03
N ASP A 49 -25.04 -1.39 0.28
CA ASP A 49 -25.88 -0.63 1.19
C ASP A 49 -26.27 0.68 0.49
N GLY A 50 -27.51 0.72 0.01
CA GLY A 50 -27.97 1.73 -0.94
C GLY A 50 -27.15 1.69 -2.24
N ASP A 51 -26.59 2.83 -2.63
CA ASP A 51 -25.86 2.99 -3.90
C ASP A 51 -24.37 2.63 -3.80
N SER A 52 -23.88 2.27 -2.61
CA SER A 52 -22.45 2.00 -2.35
C SER A 52 -22.22 0.54 -1.96
N CYS A 53 -21.19 -0.09 -2.52
CA CYS A 53 -20.90 -1.51 -2.34
C CYS A 53 -19.48 -1.78 -1.80
N GLY A 54 -19.37 -2.89 -1.06
CA GLY A 54 -18.12 -3.46 -0.62
C GLY A 54 -17.35 -2.66 0.43
N LEU A 55 -16.14 -3.15 0.72
CA LEU A 55 -15.23 -2.61 1.73
C LEU A 55 -14.73 -1.19 1.41
N PHE A 56 -14.70 -0.80 0.14
CA PHE A 56 -14.36 0.56 -0.28
C PHE A 56 -15.59 1.45 -0.47
N ARG A 57 -16.82 1.00 -0.17
CA ARG A 57 -18.07 1.76 -0.34
C ARG A 57 -18.13 2.48 -1.70
N ILE A 58 -17.80 1.76 -2.76
CA ILE A 58 -17.71 2.27 -4.13
C ILE A 58 -19.13 2.39 -4.69
N THR A 59 -19.45 3.48 -5.39
CA THR A 59 -20.72 3.63 -6.11
C THR A 59 -20.63 3.14 -7.55
N TRP A 60 -21.76 2.93 -8.22
CA TRP A 60 -21.78 2.50 -9.62
C TRP A 60 -21.03 3.50 -10.53
N ALA A 61 -21.24 4.81 -10.33
CA ALA A 61 -20.57 5.85 -11.11
C ALA A 61 -19.06 5.84 -10.89
N TYR A 62 -18.61 5.66 -9.65
CA TYR A 62 -17.20 5.51 -9.32
C TYR A 62 -16.58 4.32 -10.05
N TRP A 63 -17.22 3.15 -9.97
CA TRP A 63 -16.76 1.94 -10.67
C TRP A 63 -16.75 2.10 -12.19
N ALA A 64 -17.77 2.77 -12.75
CA ALA A 64 -17.84 3.05 -14.18
C ALA A 64 -16.69 3.96 -14.62
N ASP A 65 -16.41 5.02 -13.86
CA ASP A 65 -15.32 5.93 -14.17
C ASP A 65 -13.94 5.32 -13.99
N ALA A 66 -13.82 4.32 -13.13
CA ALA A 66 -12.61 3.52 -12.95
C ALA A 66 -12.30 2.57 -14.13
N GLY A 67 -13.14 2.54 -15.17
CA GLY A 67 -12.99 1.68 -16.34
C GLY A 67 -13.72 0.35 -16.22
N LYS A 68 -14.70 0.24 -15.31
CA LYS A 68 -15.56 -0.95 -15.14
C LYS A 68 -14.77 -2.27 -14.98
N PRO A 69 -13.80 -2.37 -14.05
CA PRO A 69 -13.12 -3.65 -13.82
C PRO A 69 -14.12 -4.74 -13.43
N THR A 70 -13.88 -5.97 -13.84
CA THR A 70 -14.79 -7.10 -13.60
C THR A 70 -14.03 -8.32 -13.14
N LEU A 71 -14.76 -9.24 -12.51
CA LEU A 71 -14.27 -10.58 -12.25
C LEU A 71 -14.23 -11.40 -13.56
N PRO A 72 -13.34 -12.40 -13.66
CA PRO A 72 -13.31 -13.29 -14.83
C PRO A 72 -14.68 -13.89 -15.13
N GLY A 73 -15.11 -13.82 -16.40
CA GLY A 73 -16.39 -14.35 -16.85
C GLY A 73 -17.58 -13.39 -16.75
N TYR A 74 -17.40 -12.19 -16.20
CA TYR A 74 -18.43 -11.15 -16.19
C TYR A 74 -18.17 -10.11 -17.28
N SER A 75 -19.23 -9.71 -18.00
CA SER A 75 -19.18 -8.57 -18.93
C SER A 75 -19.28 -7.25 -18.15
N PRO A 76 -18.51 -6.20 -18.48
CA PRO A 76 -18.66 -4.86 -17.90
C PRO A 76 -20.05 -4.23 -18.05
N ASP A 77 -20.88 -4.74 -18.96
CA ASP A 77 -22.25 -4.24 -19.16
C ASP A 77 -23.31 -5.09 -18.45
N SER A 78 -22.90 -6.16 -17.76
CA SER A 78 -23.80 -6.94 -16.91
C SER A 78 -24.21 -6.13 -15.67
N PRO A 79 -25.49 -6.17 -15.27
CA PRO A 79 -25.94 -5.54 -14.03
C PRO A 79 -25.23 -6.12 -12.78
N ASP A 80 -24.77 -7.36 -12.85
CA ASP A 80 -24.06 -8.02 -11.75
C ASP A 80 -22.58 -7.65 -11.67
N ALA A 81 -22.00 -7.06 -12.73
CA ALA A 81 -20.57 -6.79 -12.82
C ALA A 81 -20.09 -5.83 -11.71
N TYR A 82 -20.83 -4.74 -11.51
CA TYR A 82 -20.56 -3.75 -10.48
C TYR A 82 -20.59 -4.33 -9.05
N PRO A 83 -21.70 -4.93 -8.57
CA PRO A 83 -21.76 -5.43 -7.20
C PRO A 83 -20.81 -6.61 -6.98
N LYS A 84 -20.60 -7.48 -7.98
CA LYS A 84 -19.65 -8.60 -7.86
C LYS A 84 -18.21 -8.12 -7.75
N CYS A 85 -17.81 -7.15 -8.56
CA CYS A 85 -16.46 -6.60 -8.50
C CYS A 85 -16.21 -5.83 -7.20
N THR A 86 -17.13 -4.96 -6.79
CA THR A 86 -16.93 -4.10 -5.62
C THR A 86 -16.98 -4.86 -4.29
N ASN A 87 -17.66 -6.01 -4.25
CA ASN A 87 -17.65 -6.90 -3.08
C ASN A 87 -16.44 -7.85 -3.05
N ASP A 88 -15.69 -8.00 -4.14
CA ASP A 88 -14.42 -8.73 -4.17
C ASP A 88 -13.25 -7.79 -3.83
N PRO A 89 -12.44 -8.07 -2.79
CA PRO A 89 -11.38 -7.15 -2.35
C PRO A 89 -10.38 -6.77 -3.45
N HIS A 90 -10.04 -7.73 -4.32
CA HIS A 90 -9.06 -7.48 -5.37
C HIS A 90 -9.64 -6.65 -6.51
N CYS A 91 -10.84 -7.00 -6.98
CA CYS A 91 -11.50 -6.24 -8.03
C CYS A 91 -11.91 -4.83 -7.56
N ALA A 92 -12.32 -4.69 -6.30
CA ALA A 92 -12.60 -3.40 -5.69
C ALA A 92 -11.34 -2.52 -5.61
N ALA A 93 -10.18 -3.10 -5.28
CA ALA A 93 -8.91 -2.39 -5.31
C ALA A 93 -8.53 -1.93 -6.74
N LEU A 94 -8.78 -2.77 -7.76
CA LEU A 94 -8.60 -2.38 -9.16
C LEU A 94 -9.51 -1.21 -9.54
N ALA A 95 -10.74 -1.15 -9.01
CA ALA A 95 -11.63 -0.02 -9.21
C ALA A 95 -11.09 1.26 -8.56
N VAL A 96 -10.57 1.19 -7.32
CA VAL A 96 -9.92 2.36 -6.68
C VAL A 96 -8.71 2.82 -7.50
N GLN A 97 -7.83 1.90 -7.89
CA GLN A 97 -6.65 2.22 -8.70
C GLN A 97 -7.02 2.82 -10.07
N GLY A 98 -8.05 2.27 -10.74
CA GLY A 98 -8.55 2.79 -12.01
C GLY A 98 -9.11 4.20 -11.86
N TYR A 99 -9.84 4.46 -10.77
CA TYR A 99 -10.37 5.79 -10.47
C TYR A 99 -9.25 6.80 -10.21
N MET A 100 -8.23 6.43 -9.43
CA MET A 100 -7.06 7.29 -9.19
C MET A 100 -6.24 7.52 -10.45
N ARG A 101 -6.19 6.57 -11.39
CA ARG A 101 -5.56 6.79 -12.69
C ARG A 101 -6.27 7.87 -13.50
N ARG A 102 -7.59 8.00 -13.35
CA ARG A 102 -8.39 8.98 -14.08
C ARG A 102 -8.45 10.34 -13.39
N PHE A 103 -8.53 10.36 -12.07
CA PHE A 103 -8.77 11.58 -11.28
C PHE A 103 -7.62 11.97 -10.34
N GLY A 104 -6.52 11.23 -10.36
CA GLY A 104 -5.34 11.53 -9.56
C GLY A 104 -4.81 12.92 -9.85
N GLN A 105 -4.81 13.76 -8.82
CA GLN A 105 -4.36 15.15 -8.87
C GLN A 105 -3.95 15.58 -7.46
N ASP A 106 -3.21 16.68 -7.38
CA ASP A 106 -2.81 17.28 -6.12
C ASP A 106 -4.00 18.05 -5.54
N CYS A 107 -4.53 17.55 -4.42
CA CYS A 107 -5.75 18.05 -3.79
C CYS A 107 -5.44 19.03 -2.65
N ASN A 108 -4.27 18.92 -2.03
CA ASN A 108 -3.83 19.78 -0.93
C ASN A 108 -2.89 20.91 -1.39
N ASN A 109 -2.50 20.93 -2.67
CA ASN A 109 -1.58 21.88 -3.31
C ASN A 109 -0.16 21.84 -2.73
N ASP A 110 0.32 20.67 -2.33
CA ASP A 110 1.69 20.48 -1.82
C ASP A 110 2.73 20.17 -2.92
N GLY A 111 2.29 20.04 -4.18
CA GLY A 111 3.10 19.74 -5.34
C GLY A 111 3.35 18.25 -5.58
N VAL A 112 2.76 17.34 -4.78
CA VAL A 112 3.00 15.90 -4.86
C VAL A 112 1.71 15.10 -4.77
N ILE A 113 1.36 14.39 -5.84
CA ILE A 113 0.22 13.45 -5.81
C ILE A 113 0.61 12.19 -5.02
N ASN A 114 -0.01 12.01 -3.86
CA ASN A 114 0.30 10.94 -2.93
C ASN A 114 -0.97 10.34 -2.28
N CYS A 115 -0.78 9.50 -1.25
CA CYS A 115 -1.89 8.79 -0.62
C CYS A 115 -2.91 9.72 0.07
N TYR A 116 -2.49 10.90 0.53
CA TYR A 116 -3.39 11.91 1.10
C TYR A 116 -4.34 12.48 0.04
N ASP A 117 -3.88 12.64 -1.21
CA ASP A 117 -4.75 13.03 -2.32
C ASP A 117 -5.71 11.92 -2.69
N TYR A 118 -5.22 10.67 -2.73
CA TYR A 118 -6.05 9.52 -3.06
C TYR A 118 -7.18 9.29 -2.05
N MET A 119 -6.95 9.48 -0.74
CA MET A 119 -8.05 9.41 0.22
C MET A 119 -9.06 10.54 0.02
N ALA A 120 -8.62 11.75 -0.35
CA ALA A 120 -9.49 12.89 -0.58
C ALA A 120 -10.36 12.66 -1.82
N ILE A 121 -9.75 12.22 -2.92
CA ILE A 121 -10.42 11.84 -4.16
C ILE A 121 -11.41 10.70 -3.93
N HIS A 122 -11.05 9.70 -3.13
CA HIS A 122 -11.95 8.59 -2.82
C HIS A 122 -13.20 9.07 -2.08
N LYS A 123 -13.04 9.99 -1.12
CA LYS A 123 -14.13 10.46 -0.27
C LYS A 123 -15.02 11.53 -0.93
N LYS A 124 -14.46 12.39 -1.77
CA LYS A 124 -15.14 13.55 -2.36
C LYS A 124 -15.31 13.47 -3.88
N GLY A 125 -14.74 12.46 -4.52
CA GLY A 125 -14.63 12.37 -5.97
C GLY A 125 -13.51 13.26 -6.52
N GLY A 126 -13.18 13.06 -7.80
CA GLY A 126 -12.10 13.81 -8.47
C GLY A 126 -12.25 15.32 -8.36
N TYR A 127 -13.41 15.87 -8.74
CA TYR A 127 -13.62 17.32 -8.77
C TYR A 127 -13.80 17.99 -7.39
N GLY A 128 -14.02 17.21 -6.33
CA GLY A 128 -14.34 17.71 -4.99
C GLY A 128 -13.22 17.58 -3.97
N CYS A 129 -12.05 17.05 -4.35
CA CYS A 129 -11.04 16.60 -3.39
C CYS A 129 -10.38 17.71 -2.56
N GLY A 130 -10.38 18.97 -3.02
CA GLY A 130 -9.90 20.11 -2.24
C GLY A 130 -10.86 20.57 -1.12
N GLY A 131 -12.02 19.92 -0.98
CA GLY A 131 -13.00 20.24 0.07
C GLY A 131 -12.67 19.60 1.42
N GLU A 132 -13.28 20.13 2.49
CA GLU A 132 -13.08 19.64 3.85
C GLU A 132 -13.54 18.17 4.00
N LEU A 133 -12.66 17.35 4.58
CA LEU A 133 -12.90 15.94 4.87
C LEU A 133 -13.40 15.75 6.32
N PRO A 134 -14.29 14.77 6.57
CA PRO A 134 -14.78 14.53 7.93
C PRO A 134 -13.65 14.17 8.90
N PHE A 135 -13.64 14.77 10.09
CA PHE A 135 -12.59 14.57 11.09
C PHE A 135 -12.31 13.09 11.40
N GLN A 136 -13.36 12.29 11.62
CA GLN A 136 -13.21 10.86 11.93
C GLN A 136 -12.57 10.07 10.78
N TYR A 137 -12.92 10.41 9.53
CA TYR A 137 -12.34 9.78 8.34
C TYR A 137 -10.83 10.03 8.27
N VAL A 138 -10.42 11.29 8.42
CA VAL A 138 -9.00 11.70 8.40
C VAL A 138 -8.24 11.10 9.57
N ASN A 139 -8.83 11.08 10.77
CA ASN A 139 -8.19 10.56 11.96
C ASN A 139 -7.90 9.04 11.85
N VAL A 140 -8.88 8.24 11.42
CA VAL A 140 -8.67 6.79 11.21
C VAL A 140 -7.61 6.53 10.15
N PHE A 141 -7.66 7.28 9.04
CA PHE A 141 -6.66 7.18 7.99
C PHE A 141 -5.23 7.46 8.50
N ASN A 142 -5.05 8.58 9.22
CA ASN A 142 -3.75 8.97 9.77
C ASN A 142 -3.19 7.94 10.75
N GLN A 143 -4.06 7.36 11.59
CA GLN A 143 -3.67 6.28 12.50
C GLN A 143 -3.17 5.06 11.73
N CYS A 144 -3.85 4.68 10.65
CA CYS A 144 -3.41 3.58 9.80
C CYS A 144 -2.06 3.87 9.13
N VAL A 145 -1.88 5.05 8.51
CA VAL A 145 -0.62 5.40 7.83
C VAL A 145 0.56 5.38 8.80
N ALA A 146 0.38 5.92 10.01
CA ALA A 146 1.39 5.86 11.06
C ALA A 146 1.72 4.42 11.45
N ALA A 147 0.71 3.57 11.65
CA ALA A 147 0.91 2.16 12.00
C ALA A 147 1.65 1.38 10.90
N VAL A 148 1.32 1.64 9.63
CA VAL A 148 1.99 1.01 8.48
C VAL A 148 3.46 1.43 8.40
N ALA A 149 3.76 2.72 8.59
CA ALA A 149 5.13 3.22 8.58
C ALA A 149 6.00 2.54 9.67
N LEU A 150 5.45 2.35 10.87
CA LEU A 150 6.15 1.65 11.97
C LEU A 150 6.41 0.16 11.65
N LYS A 151 5.47 -0.52 10.99
CA LYS A 151 5.64 -1.93 10.59
C LYS A 151 6.65 -2.11 9.46
N GLN A 152 6.68 -1.19 8.50
CA GLN A 152 7.63 -1.24 7.38
C GLN A 152 9.10 -1.08 7.83
N GLN A 153 9.35 -0.31 8.89
CA GLN A 153 10.69 -0.18 9.49
C GLN A 153 11.16 -1.48 10.16
N GLN A 154 10.24 -2.23 10.79
CA GLN A 154 10.54 -3.52 11.42
C GLN A 154 10.89 -4.62 10.40
N GLY A 155 10.33 -4.57 9.19
CA GLY A 155 10.66 -5.49 8.09
C GLY A 155 11.99 -5.20 7.38
N LYS A 156 12.60 -4.04 7.63
CA LYS A 156 13.92 -3.66 7.07
C LYS A 156 15.09 -4.03 7.97
N VAL A 157 14.83 -4.40 9.22
CA VAL A 157 15.81 -5.09 10.07
C VAL A 157 15.88 -6.51 9.54
N GLU A 158 16.88 -6.79 8.71
CA GLU A 158 17.18 -8.14 8.22
C GLU A 158 17.17 -9.09 9.43
N LYS A 159 16.14 -9.93 9.51
CA LYS A 159 16.08 -11.02 10.49
C LYS A 159 17.42 -11.75 10.34
N PRO A 160 18.24 -11.89 11.41
CA PRO A 160 19.53 -12.57 11.26
C PRO A 160 19.23 -13.90 10.60
N SER A 161 19.88 -14.16 9.46
CA SER A 161 19.70 -15.43 8.77
C SER A 161 19.84 -16.54 9.80
N GLU A 162 18.96 -17.54 9.76
CA GLU A 162 19.01 -18.69 10.68
C GLU A 162 20.43 -19.30 10.75
N LYS A 163 21.19 -19.18 9.64
CA LYS A 163 22.61 -19.53 9.53
C LYS A 163 23.54 -18.73 10.43
N ALA A 164 23.29 -17.43 10.65
CA ALA A 164 24.06 -16.60 11.57
C ALA A 164 23.85 -17.02 13.03
N VAL A 165 22.62 -17.41 13.39
CA VAL A 165 22.30 -17.90 14.74
C VAL A 165 23.01 -19.24 15.01
N THR A 166 23.06 -20.14 14.02
CA THR A 166 23.80 -21.42 14.13
C THR A 166 25.32 -21.24 14.21
N ALA A 167 25.89 -20.25 13.50
CA ALA A 167 27.33 -19.97 13.55
C ALA A 167 27.79 -19.44 14.92
N ILE A 168 26.95 -18.66 15.61
CA ILE A 168 27.24 -18.13 16.95
C ILE A 168 27.17 -19.25 18.01
N SER A 169 26.19 -20.16 17.90
CA SER A 169 26.09 -21.34 18.77
C SER A 169 27.36 -22.20 18.73
N ASN A 170 27.87 -22.52 17.53
CA ASN A 170 29.05 -23.37 17.38
C ASN A 170 30.37 -22.70 17.81
N SER A 171 30.36 -21.39 18.08
CA SER A 171 31.52 -20.63 18.54
C SER A 171 31.60 -20.55 20.07
N ILE A 172 30.50 -20.86 20.78
CA ILE A 172 30.44 -20.85 22.25
C ILE A 172 31.01 -22.15 22.85
N ASP A 173 31.05 -23.24 22.08
CA ASP A 173 31.54 -24.56 22.53
C ASP A 173 33.08 -24.72 22.59
N VAL A 174 33.87 -23.65 22.33
CA VAL A 174 35.35 -23.73 22.23
C VAL A 174 36.08 -22.96 23.35
N VAL A 175 35.42 -22.70 24.49
CA VAL A 175 36.15 -22.24 25.70
C VAL A 175 36.29 -23.41 26.68
N PRO A 176 37.41 -24.14 26.66
CA PRO A 176 37.65 -25.21 27.64
C PRO A 176 37.92 -24.55 29.00
N GLY A 177 36.93 -24.60 29.91
CA GLY A 177 37.14 -24.22 31.30
C GLY A 177 36.01 -23.43 31.98
N VAL A 178 34.96 -23.00 31.26
CA VAL A 178 33.81 -22.35 31.90
C VAL A 178 32.63 -23.32 31.89
N GLY A 179 32.47 -24.05 33.01
CA GLY A 179 31.31 -24.90 33.24
C GLY A 179 30.05 -24.04 33.44
N ILE A 180 29.42 -23.62 32.34
CA ILE A 180 28.04 -23.13 32.39
C ILE A 180 27.12 -24.32 32.65
N ASN A 181 26.52 -24.33 33.84
CA ASN A 181 25.61 -25.36 34.29
C ASN A 181 24.44 -25.50 33.29
N SER A 182 24.05 -26.72 32.93
CA SER A 182 23.02 -27.00 31.89
C SER A 182 21.69 -26.25 32.11
N LEU A 183 21.42 -25.86 33.36
CA LEU A 183 20.28 -25.05 33.77
C LEU A 183 20.34 -23.60 33.28
N VAL A 184 21.54 -22.99 33.17
CA VAL A 184 21.71 -21.60 32.72
C VAL A 184 21.47 -21.48 31.21
N LEU A 185 21.93 -22.47 30.44
CA LEU A 185 21.61 -22.58 29.01
C LEU A 185 20.12 -22.79 28.78
N ALA A 186 19.46 -23.62 29.59
CA ALA A 186 18.02 -23.82 29.52
C ALA A 186 17.24 -22.53 29.84
N SER A 187 17.68 -21.69 30.78
CA SER A 187 17.04 -20.40 31.08
C SER A 187 17.20 -19.37 29.94
N ILE A 188 18.35 -19.33 29.27
CA ILE A 188 18.57 -18.43 28.13
C ILE A 188 17.75 -18.87 26.91
N LEU A 189 17.60 -20.20 26.71
CA LEU A 189 16.78 -20.77 25.64
C LEU A 189 15.27 -20.67 25.92
N TRP A 190 14.84 -20.64 27.19
CA TRP A 190 13.41 -20.46 27.51
C TRP A 190 12.94 -19.01 27.30
N GLN A 191 13.82 -18.03 27.43
CA GLN A 191 13.47 -16.62 27.15
C GLN A 191 13.29 -16.33 25.65
N SER A 192 13.66 -17.27 24.77
CA SER A 192 13.61 -17.13 23.31
C SER A 192 12.68 -18.13 22.63
N GLY A 193 11.92 -18.92 23.40
CA GLY A 193 11.11 -20.04 22.90
C GLY A 193 9.65 -20.02 23.38
N SER A 194 8.92 -18.95 23.12
CA SER A 194 7.44 -18.97 23.12
C SER A 194 6.90 -17.98 22.09
N ASP A 195 7.19 -18.24 20.83
CA ASP A 195 6.25 -17.97 19.74
C ASP A 195 6.46 -19.05 18.69
N GLY A 196 5.60 -20.06 18.76
CA GLY A 196 5.63 -21.23 17.90
C GLY A 196 5.55 -20.85 16.43
N ALA A 197 6.67 -21.01 15.73
CA ALA A 197 6.69 -21.17 14.30
C ALA A 197 6.02 -22.50 13.95
N THR A 198 4.85 -22.44 13.33
CA THR A 198 4.37 -23.53 12.47
C THR A 198 4.69 -23.14 11.03
N SER A 199 5.75 -23.74 10.51
CA SER A 199 6.06 -24.02 9.10
C SER A 199 5.88 -22.91 8.05
N TYR A 200 7.01 -22.40 7.56
CA TYR A 200 7.12 -21.95 6.17
C TYR A 200 7.12 -23.17 5.25
N LEU A 201 6.17 -23.23 4.31
CA LEU A 201 6.42 -23.82 3.01
C LEU A 201 6.19 -22.73 1.97
N CYS A 202 7.27 -22.40 1.27
CA CYS A 202 7.25 -21.55 0.10
C CYS A 202 6.42 -22.24 -1.00
N SER A 203 5.27 -21.67 -1.31
CA SER A 203 4.68 -21.77 -2.64
C SER A 203 4.15 -20.40 -3.00
N LEU A 204 4.78 -19.82 -4.02
CA LEU A 204 4.24 -18.72 -4.79
C LEU A 204 2.80 -19.04 -5.21
N SER A 205 1.98 -17.98 -5.28
CA SER A 205 0.66 -17.90 -5.92
C SER A 205 -0.55 -18.09 -5.00
N LYS A 206 -1.28 -16.98 -4.80
CA LYS A 206 -2.69 -16.87 -4.37
C LYS A 206 -3.02 -17.35 -2.95
N ASP A 207 -2.88 -16.46 -1.97
CA ASP A 207 -3.62 -16.57 -0.70
C ASP A 207 -4.23 -15.19 -0.35
N PRO A 208 -5.57 -15.01 -0.35
CA PRO A 208 -6.24 -13.72 -0.23
C PRO A 208 -6.31 -13.17 1.22
N ARG A 209 -5.48 -13.68 2.13
CA ARG A 209 -5.56 -13.41 3.58
C ARG A 209 -4.50 -12.44 4.11
N TYR A 210 -3.72 -11.83 3.22
CA TYR A 210 -2.83 -10.69 3.53
C TYR A 210 -3.30 -9.38 2.88
N PHE A 211 -4.57 -9.33 2.49
CA PHE A 211 -5.24 -8.12 2.07
C PHE A 211 -6.11 -7.66 3.25
N PHE A 212 -5.53 -6.78 4.08
CA PHE A 212 -6.15 -6.02 5.17
C PHE A 212 -6.50 -6.81 6.44
N PRO A 213 -6.22 -6.24 7.64
CA PRO A 213 -6.62 -6.85 8.90
C PRO A 213 -8.14 -6.91 9.09
#